data_AF-A0A9D6M477-F1
#
_entry.id   AF-A0A9D6M477-F1
#
_cell.length_a   1.000
_cell.length_b   1.000
_cell.length_c   1.000
_cell.angle_alpha   90.00
_cell.angle_beta   90.00
_cell.angle_gamma   90.00
#
_symmetry.space_group_name_H-M   'P 1'
#
loop_
_entity.id
_entity.type
_entity.pdbx_description
1 polymer ?
#
loop_
_entity_poly.entity_id
_entity_poly.type
_entity_poly.pdbx_seq_one_letter_code
_entity_poly.pdbx_strand_id
1 'polypeptide(L)'
;MIVIIASVSLGTIMRFDVGVALPQGMTVNMDDKFVNINSMPIMGEIPNFFLRLDWQKDQYKDGWLPIDHSAGLKISHIEGNSFRTVDETIRVNSPVKKNGYEFLLANASLSPLFVLKNREGDILFNQFVNISNKTSAEDKFEIPERGLTVLTRFFPDMFKQGNKYSTRSKNPDNPAFGLRVVSNDAPFKDIWKGVLKPGEKVEFSGMILEFAELKPVVIIQVVKDPTYYGIFAGWVLIVAGLAARYLPAQRLKERIFDKLL
;
A
#
# COMPACT_ATOMS: atom_id res chain seq x y z
N MET A 1 -23.50 27.51 1.42
CA MET A 1 -22.13 27.81 1.91
C MET A 1 -21.90 27.29 3.33
N ILE A 2 -22.76 27.63 4.30
CA ILE A 2 -22.64 27.16 5.70
C ILE A 2 -22.54 25.63 5.82
N VAL A 3 -23.36 24.87 5.07
CA VAL A 3 -23.32 23.39 5.06
C VAL A 3 -21.96 22.84 4.64
N ILE A 4 -21.32 23.44 3.63
CA ILE A 4 -20.01 23.02 3.15
C ILE A 4 -18.94 23.36 4.19
N ILE A 5 -18.98 24.57 4.75
CA ILE A 5 -18.03 25.00 5.79
C ILE A 5 -18.12 24.09 7.02
N ALA A 6 -19.34 23.78 7.47
CA ALA A 6 -19.56 22.87 8.58
C ALA A 6 -19.05 21.45 8.27
N SER A 7 -19.31 20.93 7.06
CA SER A 7 -18.85 19.60 6.65
C SER A 7 -17.33 19.51 6.58
N VAL A 8 -16.66 20.51 6.00
CA VAL A 8 -15.19 20.56 5.93
C VAL A 8 -14.59 20.66 7.34
N SER A 9 -15.21 21.44 8.23
CA SER A 9 -14.78 21.58 9.63
C SER A 9 -14.96 20.29 10.43
N LEU A 10 -16.01 19.51 10.15
CA LEU A 10 -16.19 18.18 10.73
C LEU A 10 -15.20 17.17 10.17
N GLY A 11 -14.73 17.37 8.94
CA GLY A 11 -13.82 16.45 8.26
C GLY A 11 -12.49 16.35 8.97
N THR A 12 -11.95 17.47 9.45
CA THR A 12 -10.71 17.48 10.26
C THR A 12 -10.86 16.76 11.60
N ILE A 13 -12.07 16.62 12.11
CA ILE A 13 -12.36 15.97 13.40
C ILE A 13 -12.62 14.47 13.21
N MET A 14 -13.32 14.08 12.15
CA MET A 14 -13.88 12.73 11.98
C MET A 14 -13.22 11.87 10.91
N ARG A 15 -12.39 12.46 10.03
CA ARG A 15 -11.78 11.70 8.92
C ARG A 15 -10.71 10.75 9.43
N PHE A 16 -10.78 9.52 8.93
CA PHE A 16 -9.78 8.49 9.12
C PHE A 16 -9.21 8.09 7.77
N ASP A 17 -7.89 8.17 7.60
CA ASP A 17 -7.18 7.88 6.35
C ASP A 17 -5.76 7.43 6.68
N VAL A 18 -5.54 6.12 6.67
CA VAL A 18 -4.27 5.49 7.00
C VAL A 18 -3.94 4.40 5.99
N GLY A 19 -2.67 4.14 5.75
CA GLY A 19 -2.21 2.97 5.00
C GLY A 19 -1.59 1.92 5.93
N VAL A 20 -1.93 0.67 5.68
CA VAL A 20 -1.50 -0.50 6.44
C VAL A 20 -0.74 -1.42 5.48
N ALA A 21 0.51 -1.77 5.82
CA ALA A 21 1.24 -2.81 5.09
C ALA A 21 0.78 -4.19 5.57
N LEU A 22 0.38 -5.03 4.63
CA LEU A 22 -0.07 -6.39 4.86
C LEU A 22 0.85 -7.37 4.13
N PRO A 23 1.85 -7.93 4.82
CA PRO A 23 2.61 -9.07 4.30
C PRO A 23 1.70 -10.29 4.14
N GLN A 24 1.92 -11.09 3.09
CA GLN A 24 1.12 -12.27 2.83
C GLN A 24 1.18 -13.26 4.00
N GLY A 25 0.02 -13.75 4.42
CA GLY A 25 -0.17 -14.72 5.49
C GLY A 25 -0.12 -14.15 6.90
N MET A 26 0.18 -12.85 7.06
CA MET A 26 0.19 -12.20 8.37
C MET A 26 -1.14 -11.50 8.65
N THR A 27 -1.61 -11.61 9.90
CA THR A 27 -2.73 -10.82 10.40
C THR A 27 -2.20 -9.58 11.08
N VAL A 28 -2.67 -8.41 10.67
CA VAL A 28 -2.32 -7.11 11.23
C VAL A 28 -3.56 -6.53 11.89
N ASN A 29 -3.44 -6.18 13.18
CA ASN A 29 -4.42 -5.32 13.84
C ASN A 29 -4.15 -3.87 13.44
N MET A 30 -5.20 -3.14 13.11
CA MET A 30 -5.13 -1.74 12.74
C MET A 30 -4.67 -0.81 13.89
N ASP A 31 -4.67 -1.24 15.15
CA ASP A 31 -4.34 -0.34 16.26
C ASP A 31 -2.85 0.06 16.34
N ASP A 32 -1.93 -0.73 15.77
CA ASP A 32 -0.49 -0.61 16.10
C ASP A 32 0.44 -0.42 14.88
N LYS A 33 -0.03 -0.56 13.63
CA LYS A 33 0.87 -0.71 12.46
C LYS A 33 0.41 0.08 11.23
N PHE A 34 0.64 1.39 11.25
CA PHE A 34 0.45 2.26 10.09
C PHE A 34 1.76 2.54 9.37
N VAL A 35 1.75 2.43 8.05
CA VAL A 35 2.87 2.83 7.18
C VAL A 35 2.84 4.32 6.91
N ASN A 36 1.63 4.85 6.73
CA ASN A 36 1.37 6.27 6.55
C ASN A 36 0.06 6.66 7.23
N ILE A 37 0.06 7.83 7.85
CA ILE A 37 -1.12 8.42 8.49
C ILE A 37 -1.38 9.72 7.74
N ASN A 38 -2.42 9.74 6.90
CA ASN A 38 -2.83 10.97 6.21
C ASN A 38 -3.79 11.78 7.07
N SER A 39 -4.68 11.11 7.80
CA SER A 39 -5.60 11.74 8.74
C SER A 39 -6.00 10.76 9.84
N MET A 40 -6.00 11.22 11.09
CA MET A 40 -6.60 10.51 12.22
C MET A 40 -7.71 11.37 12.83
N PRO A 41 -8.82 10.76 13.27
CA PRO A 41 -9.89 11.49 13.92
C PRO A 41 -9.43 12.01 15.28
N ILE A 42 -9.76 13.26 15.58
CA ILE A 42 -9.59 13.86 16.91
C ILE A 42 -10.64 13.29 17.88
N MET A 43 -11.83 13.00 17.35
CA MET A 43 -12.91 12.32 18.07
C MET A 43 -13.37 11.10 17.30
N GLY A 44 -13.36 9.94 17.96
CA GLY A 44 -13.76 8.66 17.40
C GLY A 44 -12.76 7.56 17.72
N GLU A 45 -13.18 6.32 17.53
CA GLU A 45 -12.34 5.16 17.77
C GLU A 45 -11.60 4.77 16.48
N ILE A 46 -10.34 4.35 16.63
CA ILE A 46 -9.63 3.61 15.60
C ILE A 46 -10.41 2.32 15.37
N PRO A 47 -10.72 1.95 14.12
CA PRO A 47 -11.49 0.76 13.89
C PRO A 47 -10.68 -0.48 14.28
N ASN A 48 -11.27 -1.33 15.12
CA ASN A 48 -10.71 -2.63 15.47
C ASN A 48 -10.95 -3.66 14.35
N PHE A 49 -10.20 -3.50 13.25
CA PHE A 49 -10.13 -4.47 12.17
C PHE A 49 -8.84 -5.28 12.23
N PHE A 50 -8.98 -6.57 11.97
CA PHE A 50 -7.87 -7.47 11.69
C PHE A 50 -7.84 -7.75 10.20
N LEU A 51 -6.74 -7.37 9.57
CA LEU A 51 -6.54 -7.50 8.13
C LEU A 51 -5.50 -8.58 7.85
N ARG A 52 -5.77 -9.45 6.88
CA ARG A 52 -4.81 -10.45 6.42
C ARG A 52 -4.81 -10.54 4.91
N LEU A 53 -3.63 -10.42 4.32
CA LEU A 53 -3.41 -10.67 2.90
C LEU A 53 -3.26 -12.18 2.69
N ASP A 54 -4.14 -12.79 1.90
CA ASP A 54 -4.05 -14.22 1.57
C ASP A 54 -3.32 -14.48 0.27
N TRP A 55 -3.57 -13.66 -0.74
CA TRP A 55 -2.90 -13.75 -2.03
C TRP A 55 -2.84 -12.38 -2.69
N GLN A 56 -1.86 -12.23 -3.59
CA GLN A 56 -1.71 -11.07 -4.45
C GLN A 56 -1.43 -11.59 -5.86
N LYS A 57 -2.06 -10.96 -6.85
CA LYS A 57 -1.90 -11.30 -8.25
C LYS A 57 -1.81 -10.03 -9.08
N ASP A 58 -0.66 -9.88 -9.73
CA ASP A 58 -0.44 -8.88 -10.75
C ASP A 58 -0.54 -9.51 -12.13
N GLN A 59 -1.13 -8.79 -13.06
CA GLN A 59 -1.19 -9.18 -14.47
C GLN A 59 -0.54 -8.10 -15.30
N TYR A 60 0.37 -8.50 -16.19
CA TYR A 60 1.07 -7.59 -17.09
C TYR A 60 0.85 -8.00 -18.55
N LYS A 61 0.54 -7.02 -19.40
CA LYS A 61 0.56 -7.16 -20.86
C LYS A 61 2.01 -7.14 -21.32
N ASP A 62 2.38 -8.14 -22.12
CA ASP A 62 3.72 -8.30 -22.68
C ASP A 62 4.83 -8.29 -21.61
N GLY A 63 4.49 -8.62 -20.35
CA GLY A 63 5.42 -8.64 -19.22
C GLY A 63 5.77 -7.28 -18.60
N TRP A 64 5.25 -6.15 -19.10
CA TRP A 64 5.67 -4.80 -18.67
C TRP A 64 4.55 -3.85 -18.25
N LEU A 65 3.43 -3.92 -18.96
CA LEU A 65 2.30 -2.98 -18.79
C LEU A 65 1.31 -3.58 -17.79
N PRO A 66 1.15 -3.01 -16.59
CA PRO A 66 0.19 -3.54 -15.62
C PRO A 66 -1.24 -3.43 -16.19
N ILE A 67 -1.96 -4.54 -16.20
CA ILE A 67 -3.38 -4.64 -16.61
C ILE A 67 -4.27 -4.70 -15.39
N ASP A 68 -3.88 -5.51 -14.40
CA ASP A 68 -4.66 -5.76 -13.20
C ASP A 68 -3.74 -5.96 -12.00
N HIS A 69 -4.17 -5.43 -10.87
CA HIS A 69 -3.54 -5.58 -9.57
C HIS A 69 -4.66 -5.95 -8.62
N SER A 70 -4.60 -7.18 -8.12
CA SER A 70 -5.65 -7.77 -7.30
C SER A 70 -5.07 -8.46 -6.09
N ALA A 71 -5.80 -8.41 -4.99
CA ALA A 71 -5.43 -9.08 -3.75
C ALA A 71 -6.64 -9.69 -3.07
N GLY A 72 -6.44 -10.86 -2.46
CA GLY A 72 -7.40 -11.49 -1.56
C GLY A 72 -7.14 -11.02 -0.14
N LEU A 73 -8.14 -10.38 0.46
CA LEU A 73 -8.08 -9.79 1.78
C LEU A 73 -9.11 -10.44 2.69
N LYS A 74 -8.67 -10.93 3.85
CA LYS A 74 -9.58 -11.27 4.95
C LYS A 74 -9.71 -10.07 5.86
N ILE A 75 -10.93 -9.56 5.99
CA ILE A 75 -11.27 -8.45 6.87
C ILE A 75 -12.06 -9.04 8.03
N SER A 76 -11.52 -8.94 9.23
CA SER A 76 -12.23 -9.37 10.44
C SER A 76 -12.49 -8.20 11.36
N HIS A 77 -13.65 -8.19 12.01
CA HIS A 77 -14.00 -7.20 13.01
C HIS A 77 -14.71 -7.86 14.19
N ILE A 78 -14.60 -7.21 15.35
CA ILE A 78 -15.33 -7.59 16.55
C ILE A 78 -16.65 -6.81 16.57
N GLU A 79 -17.76 -7.52 16.65
CA GLU A 79 -19.10 -6.95 16.83
C GLU A 79 -19.72 -7.58 18.08
N GLY A 80 -19.72 -6.83 19.19
CA GLY A 80 -20.06 -7.35 20.52
C GLY A 80 -19.09 -8.44 20.96
N ASN A 81 -19.60 -9.65 21.23
CA ASN A 81 -18.79 -10.83 21.57
C ASN A 81 -18.49 -11.73 20.35
N SER A 82 -18.82 -11.30 19.13
CA SER A 82 -18.66 -12.13 17.92
C SER A 82 -17.54 -11.61 17.02
N PHE A 83 -16.68 -12.52 16.55
CA PHE A 83 -15.66 -12.25 15.55
C PHE A 83 -16.22 -12.59 14.17
N ARG A 84 -16.36 -11.58 13.30
CA ARG A 84 -16.88 -11.76 11.93
C ARG A 84 -15.74 -11.56 10.95
N THR A 85 -15.44 -12.59 10.16
CA THR A 85 -14.47 -12.55 9.07
C THR A 85 -15.18 -12.60 7.73
N VAL A 86 -14.77 -11.75 6.80
CA VAL A 86 -15.24 -11.76 5.42
C VAL A 86 -14.03 -11.81 4.49
N ASP A 87 -14.15 -12.65 3.48
CA ASP A 87 -13.15 -12.80 2.43
C ASP A 87 -13.54 -11.89 1.26
N GLU A 88 -12.65 -10.96 0.90
CA GLU A 88 -12.91 -9.93 -0.10
C GLU A 88 -11.80 -9.93 -1.15
N THR A 89 -12.14 -9.65 -2.40
CA THR A 89 -11.16 -9.39 -3.45
C THR A 89 -11.09 -7.89 -3.69
N ILE A 90 -9.92 -7.31 -3.49
CA ILE A 90 -9.67 -5.90 -3.73
C ILE A 90 -8.88 -5.71 -5.02
N ARG A 91 -9.22 -4.67 -5.78
CA ARG A 91 -8.51 -4.27 -6.99
C ARG A 91 -8.23 -2.78 -6.98
N VAL A 92 -7.28 -2.35 -7.80
CA VAL A 92 -7.04 -0.92 -8.04
C VAL A 92 -8.33 -0.26 -8.55
N ASN A 93 -8.66 0.90 -7.99
CA ASN A 93 -9.89 1.67 -8.27
C ASN A 93 -11.21 0.94 -7.96
N SER A 94 -11.19 -0.18 -7.25
CA SER A 94 -12.39 -0.93 -6.84
C SER A 94 -12.38 -1.12 -5.31
N PRO A 95 -12.75 -0.07 -4.55
CA PRO A 95 -12.71 -0.12 -3.09
C PRO A 95 -13.74 -1.11 -2.54
N VAL A 96 -13.34 -1.83 -1.49
CA VAL A 96 -14.25 -2.69 -0.71
C VAL A 96 -14.83 -1.86 0.43
N LYS A 97 -16.14 -1.85 0.62
CA LYS A 97 -16.80 -1.09 1.70
C LYS A 97 -17.30 -2.00 2.81
N LYS A 98 -16.90 -1.76 4.06
CA LYS A 98 -17.40 -2.46 5.26
C LYS A 98 -17.52 -1.51 6.45
N ASN A 99 -18.66 -1.54 7.14
CA ASN A 99 -18.94 -0.76 8.36
C ASN A 99 -18.63 0.74 8.24
N GLY A 100 -18.87 1.32 7.05
CA GLY A 100 -18.59 2.73 6.75
C GLY A 100 -17.12 3.05 6.43
N TYR A 101 -16.24 2.04 6.37
CA TYR A 101 -14.86 2.16 5.92
C TYR A 101 -14.73 1.65 4.49
N GLU A 102 -13.85 2.29 3.73
CA GLU A 102 -13.43 1.88 2.40
C GLU A 102 -11.98 1.36 2.49
N PHE A 103 -11.76 0.17 1.97
CA PHE A 103 -10.46 -0.46 1.84
C PHE A 103 -10.04 -0.32 0.39
N LEU A 104 -8.92 0.35 0.13
CA LEU A 104 -8.37 0.60 -1.19
C LEU A 104 -7.01 -0.07 -1.33
N LEU A 105 -6.76 -0.72 -2.46
CA LEU A 105 -5.43 -1.25 -2.80
C LEU A 105 -4.59 -0.08 -3.29
N ALA A 106 -3.73 0.46 -2.41
CA ALA A 106 -2.92 1.64 -2.71
C ALA A 106 -1.60 1.27 -3.39
N ASN A 107 -0.98 0.18 -2.95
CA ASN A 107 0.25 -0.32 -3.55
C ASN A 107 0.36 -1.84 -3.42
N ALA A 108 1.04 -2.47 -4.36
CA ALA A 108 1.42 -3.87 -4.32
C ALA A 108 2.93 -3.98 -4.56
N SER A 109 3.60 -4.80 -3.77
CA SER A 109 5.05 -4.93 -3.76
C SER A 109 5.43 -6.36 -3.34
N LEU A 110 6.71 -6.68 -3.43
CA LEU A 110 7.30 -7.92 -2.94
C LEU A 110 8.26 -7.59 -1.79
N SER A 111 8.32 -8.45 -0.79
CA SER A 111 9.19 -8.31 0.37
C SER A 111 10.07 -9.56 0.46
N PRO A 112 11.38 -9.45 0.23
CA PRO A 112 12.30 -10.57 0.40
C PRO A 112 12.64 -10.75 1.88
N LEU A 113 12.72 -12.02 2.29
CA LEU A 113 13.28 -12.46 3.55
C LEU A 113 14.79 -12.63 3.38
N PHE A 114 15.55 -11.77 4.03
CA PHE A 114 16.99 -11.96 4.16
C PHE A 114 17.33 -12.55 5.53
N VAL A 115 18.17 -13.57 5.51
CA VAL A 115 18.68 -14.22 6.72
C VAL A 115 20.20 -14.11 6.73
N LEU A 116 20.76 -13.44 7.73
CA LEU A 116 22.19 -13.38 7.98
C LEU A 116 22.52 -14.29 9.16
N LYS A 117 23.53 -15.16 8.99
CA LYS A 117 24.03 -16.06 10.04
C LYS A 117 25.54 -15.85 10.22
N ASN A 118 26.08 -16.15 11.40
CA ASN A 118 27.53 -16.35 11.54
C ASN A 118 27.93 -17.74 11.01
N ARG A 119 29.22 -18.09 11.10
CA ARG A 119 29.74 -19.42 10.72
C ARG A 119 29.24 -20.53 11.63
N GLU A 120 28.93 -20.21 12.88
CA GLU A 120 28.41 -21.13 13.88
C GLU A 120 26.93 -21.47 13.63
N GLY A 121 26.25 -20.69 12.78
CA GLY A 121 24.85 -20.88 12.39
C GLY A 121 23.84 -20.03 13.17
N ASP A 122 24.31 -19.21 14.12
CA ASP A 122 23.49 -18.26 14.86
C ASP A 122 22.91 -17.20 13.93
N ILE A 123 21.62 -16.93 14.09
CA ILE A 123 20.89 -15.95 13.31
C ILE A 123 21.22 -14.55 13.82
N LEU A 124 21.81 -13.75 12.94
CA LEU A 124 22.20 -12.36 13.21
C LEU A 124 21.16 -11.36 12.68
N PHE A 125 20.45 -11.74 11.62
CA PHE A 125 19.37 -10.96 11.01
C PHE A 125 18.39 -11.93 10.35
N ASN A 126 17.09 -11.72 10.52
CA ASN A 126 16.05 -12.57 9.91
C ASN A 126 14.76 -11.76 9.79
N GLN A 127 14.65 -10.96 8.74
CA GLN A 127 13.50 -10.07 8.55
C GLN A 127 13.10 -9.96 7.08
N PHE A 128 11.80 -9.80 6.87
CA PHE A 128 11.23 -9.33 5.61
C PHE A 128 11.58 -7.85 5.47
N VAL A 129 12.31 -7.49 4.41
CA VAL A 129 12.68 -6.09 4.16
C VAL A 129 11.68 -5.45 3.20
N ASN A 130 11.30 -4.20 3.49
CA ASN A 130 10.48 -3.43 2.58
C ASN A 130 11.38 -2.72 1.58
N ILE A 131 11.28 -3.13 0.32
CA ILE A 131 12.03 -2.56 -0.80
C ILE A 131 11.04 -2.08 -1.87
N SER A 132 11.44 -1.04 -2.60
CA SER A 132 10.65 -0.38 -3.63
C SER A 132 10.40 -1.23 -4.88
N ASN A 133 11.12 -2.36 -5.04
CA ASN A 133 11.07 -3.29 -6.19
C ASN A 133 11.21 -2.62 -7.56
N LYS A 134 11.75 -1.40 -7.62
CA LYS A 134 12.01 -0.70 -8.87
C LYS A 134 13.22 -1.32 -9.56
N THR A 135 13.01 -1.84 -10.78
CA THR A 135 14.07 -2.51 -11.55
C THR A 135 15.17 -1.56 -12.04
N SER A 136 14.88 -0.25 -12.07
CA SER A 136 15.77 0.81 -12.52
C SER A 136 16.54 1.52 -11.40
N ALA A 137 16.23 1.27 -10.13
CA ALA A 137 16.83 1.96 -8.99
C ALA A 137 17.47 0.96 -8.01
N GLU A 138 18.53 1.39 -7.33
CA GLU A 138 19.02 0.70 -6.15
C GLU A 138 18.17 1.12 -4.94
N ASP A 139 17.91 0.16 -4.07
CA ASP A 139 17.33 0.36 -2.74
C ASP A 139 18.36 0.00 -1.68
N LYS A 140 18.06 0.26 -0.41
CA LYS A 140 18.93 -0.14 0.70
C LYS A 140 18.17 -0.56 1.93
N PHE A 141 18.78 -1.46 2.69
CA PHE A 141 18.38 -1.73 4.07
C PHE A 141 19.63 -1.86 4.95
N GLU A 142 19.45 -1.68 6.24
CA GLU A 142 20.53 -1.69 7.22
C GLU A 142 20.41 -2.93 8.11
N ILE A 143 21.56 -3.43 8.57
CA ILE A 143 21.67 -4.46 9.60
C ILE A 143 22.47 -3.83 10.75
N PRO A 144 21.81 -3.04 11.62
CA PRO A 144 22.48 -2.19 12.60
C PRO A 144 23.37 -2.97 13.56
N GLU A 145 22.97 -4.18 13.95
CA GLU A 145 23.68 -5.06 14.89
C GLU A 145 25.08 -5.42 14.39
N ARG A 146 25.32 -5.30 13.09
CA ARG A 146 26.60 -5.58 12.43
C ARG A 146 27.22 -4.37 11.75
N GLY A 147 26.59 -3.20 11.85
CA GLY A 147 27.05 -2.00 11.17
C GLY A 147 27.14 -2.19 9.66
N LEU A 148 26.20 -2.93 9.06
CA LEU A 148 26.19 -3.19 7.62
C LEU A 148 25.05 -2.42 6.94
N THR A 149 25.35 -1.93 5.74
CA THR A 149 24.33 -1.47 4.79
C THR A 149 24.34 -2.38 3.58
N VAL A 150 23.16 -2.87 3.19
CA VAL A 150 22.97 -3.71 2.01
C VAL A 150 22.24 -2.90 0.96
N LEU A 151 22.95 -2.54 -0.11
CA LEU A 151 22.37 -1.94 -1.31
C LEU A 151 21.85 -3.07 -2.20
N THR A 152 20.63 -2.94 -2.69
CA THR A 152 19.95 -3.98 -3.45
C THR A 152 19.40 -3.46 -4.76
N ARG A 153 19.35 -4.30 -5.77
CA ARG A 153 18.62 -4.07 -7.01
C ARG A 153 17.83 -5.31 -7.36
N PHE A 154 16.52 -5.14 -7.53
CA PHE A 154 15.63 -6.25 -7.83
C PHE A 154 15.56 -6.57 -9.33
N PHE A 155 15.67 -7.86 -9.66
CA PHE A 155 15.48 -8.40 -11.00
C PHE A 155 14.38 -9.47 -10.95
N PRO A 156 13.11 -9.13 -11.26
CA PRO A 156 11.99 -10.07 -11.16
C PRO A 156 12.10 -11.27 -12.12
N ASP A 157 12.55 -11.07 -13.36
CA ASP A 157 12.89 -12.17 -14.28
C ASP A 157 14.32 -11.95 -14.79
N MET A 158 15.29 -12.33 -13.95
CA MET A 158 16.68 -12.05 -14.20
C MET A 158 17.20 -12.79 -15.44
N PHE A 159 17.91 -12.06 -16.29
CA PHE A 159 18.76 -12.62 -17.33
C PHE A 159 20.11 -11.91 -17.39
N LYS A 160 21.08 -12.58 -18.00
CA LYS A 160 22.44 -12.07 -18.20
C LYS A 160 22.70 -11.90 -19.69
N GLN A 161 23.16 -10.72 -20.10
CA GLN A 161 23.61 -10.43 -21.46
C GLN A 161 25.04 -9.88 -21.41
N GLY A 162 25.99 -10.70 -21.84
CA GLY A 162 27.42 -10.43 -21.63
C GLY A 162 27.73 -10.32 -20.14
N ASN A 163 28.28 -9.17 -19.72
CA ASN A 163 28.63 -8.88 -18.32
C ASN A 163 27.56 -8.08 -17.56
N LYS A 164 26.37 -7.88 -18.11
CA LYS A 164 25.30 -7.10 -17.48
C LYS A 164 24.12 -8.00 -17.11
N TYR A 165 23.61 -7.79 -15.90
CA TYR A 165 22.32 -8.35 -15.45
C TYR A 165 21.19 -7.39 -15.78
N SER A 166 20.05 -7.93 -16.20
CA SER A 166 18.84 -7.17 -16.49
C SER A 166 17.61 -8.04 -16.21
N THR A 167 16.41 -7.49 -16.40
CA THR A 167 15.13 -8.20 -16.22
C THR A 167 14.36 -8.26 -17.53
N ARG A 168 13.77 -9.42 -17.87
CA ARG A 168 12.99 -9.57 -19.11
C ARG A 168 11.56 -9.07 -18.97
N SER A 169 11.00 -9.21 -17.78
CA SER A 169 9.63 -8.84 -17.44
C SER A 169 9.58 -8.24 -16.02
N LYS A 170 8.40 -7.79 -15.61
CA LYS A 170 8.08 -7.42 -14.22
C LYS A 170 7.52 -8.58 -13.40
N ASN A 171 7.19 -9.71 -14.04
CA ASN A 171 6.75 -10.90 -13.33
C ASN A 171 7.94 -11.55 -12.61
N PRO A 172 7.80 -11.95 -11.34
CA PRO A 172 8.87 -12.58 -10.58
C PRO A 172 9.07 -14.07 -10.99
N ASP A 173 9.31 -14.34 -12.27
CA ASP A 173 9.44 -15.70 -12.82
C ASP A 173 10.81 -16.33 -12.48
N ASN A 174 11.85 -15.50 -12.39
CA ASN A 174 13.21 -15.89 -11.98
C ASN A 174 13.83 -14.76 -11.14
N PRO A 175 13.29 -14.52 -9.93
CA PRO A 175 13.64 -13.35 -9.16
C PRO A 175 15.07 -13.46 -8.64
N ALA A 176 15.78 -12.34 -8.61
CA ALA A 176 17.11 -12.25 -8.04
C ALA A 176 17.39 -10.84 -7.52
N PHE A 177 18.33 -10.73 -6.60
CA PHE A 177 18.83 -9.46 -6.10
C PHE A 177 20.29 -9.27 -6.47
N GLY A 178 20.59 -8.18 -7.17
CA GLY A 178 21.94 -7.64 -7.20
C GLY A 178 22.21 -6.97 -5.86
N LEU A 179 23.25 -7.39 -5.17
CA LEU A 179 23.55 -6.97 -3.81
C LEU A 179 24.96 -6.37 -3.74
N ARG A 180 25.10 -5.31 -2.96
CA ARG A 180 26.38 -4.76 -2.51
C ARG A 180 26.30 -4.57 -1.00
N VAL A 181 27.16 -5.25 -0.27
CA VAL A 181 27.25 -5.14 1.18
C VAL A 181 28.42 -4.24 1.50
N VAL A 182 28.17 -3.17 2.25
CA VAL A 182 29.18 -2.21 2.69
C VAL A 182 29.18 -2.11 4.22
N SER A 183 30.34 -1.81 4.81
CA SER A 183 30.42 -1.45 6.24
C SER A 183 30.00 0.01 6.40
N ASN A 184 29.30 0.32 7.49
CA ASN A 184 28.99 1.69 7.87
C ASN A 184 30.26 2.52 8.14
N ASP A 185 31.36 1.88 8.56
CA ASP A 185 32.65 2.54 8.78
C ASP A 185 33.39 2.84 7.47
N ALA A 186 33.04 2.15 6.38
CA ALA A 186 33.68 2.27 5.07
C ALA A 186 32.66 2.16 3.94
N PRO A 187 31.73 3.13 3.79
CA PRO A 187 30.57 3.03 2.91
C PRO A 187 30.92 2.98 1.41
N PHE A 188 32.14 3.36 1.05
CA PHE A 188 32.63 3.35 -0.33
C PHE A 188 33.36 2.07 -0.72
N LYS A 189 33.54 1.12 0.22
CA LYS A 189 34.22 -0.16 -0.04
C LYS A 189 33.22 -1.30 0.09
N ASP A 190 32.96 -1.96 -1.03
CA ASP A 190 32.15 -3.18 -1.05
C ASP A 190 32.88 -4.30 -0.29
N ILE A 191 32.29 -4.79 0.80
CA ILE A 191 32.71 -6.02 1.49
C ILE A 191 32.41 -7.22 0.58
N TRP A 192 31.25 -7.17 -0.05
CA TRP A 192 30.81 -8.18 -1.00
C TRP A 192 29.91 -7.56 -2.06
N LYS A 193 29.98 -8.10 -3.28
CA LYS A 193 29.15 -7.70 -4.41
C LYS A 193 28.83 -8.91 -5.26
N GLY A 194 27.55 -9.08 -5.58
CA GLY A 194 27.13 -10.21 -6.39
C GLY A 194 25.64 -10.20 -6.69
N VAL A 195 25.16 -11.33 -7.16
CA VAL A 195 23.74 -11.59 -7.38
C VAL A 195 23.35 -12.76 -6.48
N LEU A 196 22.18 -12.68 -5.88
CA LEU A 196 21.62 -13.69 -4.99
C LEU A 196 20.20 -14.05 -5.42
N LYS A 197 19.96 -15.34 -5.70
CA LYS A 197 18.63 -15.87 -6.02
C LYS A 197 17.94 -16.47 -4.78
N PRO A 198 16.61 -16.71 -4.82
CA PRO A 198 15.91 -17.38 -3.73
C PRO A 198 16.54 -18.74 -3.41
N GLY A 199 16.77 -19.01 -2.13
CA GLY A 199 17.42 -20.20 -1.60
C GLY A 199 18.95 -20.21 -1.73
N GLU A 200 19.57 -19.26 -2.44
CA GLU A 200 21.03 -19.17 -2.51
C GLU A 200 21.59 -18.54 -1.23
N LYS A 201 22.83 -18.95 -0.92
CA LYS A 201 23.60 -18.48 0.24
C LYS A 201 24.95 -17.97 -0.24
N VAL A 202 25.40 -16.87 0.33
CA VAL A 202 26.71 -16.28 0.04
C VAL A 202 27.46 -16.05 1.34
N GLU A 203 28.73 -16.45 1.36
CA GLU A 203 29.61 -16.21 2.50
C GLU A 203 30.45 -14.95 2.26
N PHE A 204 30.51 -14.08 3.26
CA PHE A 204 31.42 -12.93 3.30
C PHE A 204 31.78 -12.60 4.74
N SER A 205 33.06 -12.26 4.99
CA SER A 205 33.53 -11.84 6.32
C SER A 205 33.13 -12.77 7.48
N GLY A 206 33.07 -14.09 7.24
CA GLY A 206 32.65 -15.08 8.24
C GLY A 206 31.16 -15.07 8.57
N MET A 207 30.33 -14.47 7.71
CA MET A 207 28.88 -14.48 7.79
C MET A 207 28.30 -15.12 6.53
N ILE A 208 27.10 -15.66 6.64
CA ILE A 208 26.35 -16.26 5.54
C ILE A 208 25.05 -15.47 5.37
N LEU A 209 24.89 -14.83 4.22
CA LEU A 209 23.65 -14.17 3.83
C LEU A 209 22.86 -15.06 2.88
N GLU A 210 21.58 -15.21 3.18
CA GLU A 210 20.62 -16.05 2.47
C GLU A 210 19.42 -15.20 2.03
N PHE A 211 19.00 -15.33 0.78
CA PHE A 211 17.70 -14.84 0.31
C PHE A 211 16.71 -16.00 0.44
N ALA A 212 16.05 -16.11 1.59
CA ALA A 212 15.30 -17.32 1.93
C ALA A 212 13.96 -17.42 1.20
N GLU A 213 13.22 -16.32 1.11
CA GLU A 213 11.84 -16.32 0.61
C GLU A 213 11.45 -14.97 0.03
N LEU A 214 10.52 -14.94 -0.92
CA LEU A 214 9.93 -13.71 -1.46
C LEU A 214 8.42 -13.76 -1.25
N LYS A 215 7.87 -12.80 -0.49
CA LYS A 215 6.42 -12.71 -0.25
C LYS A 215 5.82 -11.43 -0.81
N PRO A 216 4.62 -11.50 -1.39
CA PRO A 216 3.75 -10.34 -1.56
C PRO A 216 3.57 -9.52 -0.28
N VAL A 217 3.57 -8.20 -0.46
CA VAL A 217 3.11 -7.23 0.52
C VAL A 217 2.27 -6.19 -0.19
N VAL A 218 1.09 -5.90 0.34
CA VAL A 218 0.25 -4.82 -0.19
C VAL A 218 0.10 -3.71 0.84
N ILE A 219 -0.06 -2.49 0.37
CA ILE A 219 -0.51 -1.38 1.21
C ILE A 219 -2.00 -1.21 0.96
N ILE A 220 -2.78 -1.46 2.00
CA ILE A 220 -4.22 -1.18 2.01
C ILE A 220 -4.43 0.18 2.65
N GLN A 221 -5.01 1.11 1.91
CA GLN A 221 -5.48 2.37 2.45
C GLN A 221 -6.88 2.14 3.02
N VAL A 222 -7.06 2.50 4.29
CA VAL A 222 -8.34 2.38 5.00
C VAL A 222 -8.87 3.77 5.26
N VAL A 223 -10.02 4.09 4.67
CA VAL A 223 -10.59 5.43 4.64
C VAL A 223 -11.99 5.42 5.21
N LYS A 224 -12.29 6.39 6.07
CA LYS A 224 -13.67 6.74 6.46
C LYS A 224 -13.79 8.25 6.46
N ASP A 225 -14.63 8.75 5.56
CA ASP A 225 -14.96 10.17 5.47
C ASP A 225 -16.50 10.35 5.48
N PRO A 226 -17.09 10.57 6.67
CA PRO A 226 -18.54 10.79 6.76
C PRO A 226 -18.96 12.15 6.17
N THR A 227 -18.02 13.07 5.93
CA THR A 227 -18.33 14.45 5.52
C THR A 227 -18.58 14.60 4.03
N TYR A 228 -18.20 13.59 3.25
CA TYR A 228 -18.47 13.52 1.81
C TYR A 228 -19.94 13.82 1.47
N TYR A 229 -20.89 13.21 2.21
CA TYR A 229 -22.32 13.44 1.97
C TYR A 229 -22.76 14.88 2.25
N GLY A 230 -22.19 15.52 3.28
CA GLY A 230 -22.48 16.91 3.62
C GLY A 230 -21.95 17.89 2.55
N ILE A 231 -20.73 17.63 2.04
CA ILE A 231 -20.15 18.39 0.93
C ILE A 231 -21.01 18.22 -0.32
N PHE A 232 -21.40 16.98 -0.66
CA PHE A 232 -22.24 16.69 -1.81
C PHE A 232 -23.61 17.38 -1.71
N ALA A 233 -24.28 17.31 -0.56
CA ALA A 233 -25.54 18.02 -0.32
C ALA A 233 -25.38 19.54 -0.48
N GLY A 234 -24.29 20.10 0.06
CA GLY A 234 -23.95 21.51 -0.11
C GLY A 234 -23.76 21.90 -1.58
N TRP A 235 -23.12 21.05 -2.38
CA TRP A 235 -22.97 21.25 -3.82
C TRP A 235 -24.31 21.20 -4.57
N VAL A 236 -25.16 20.21 -4.27
CA VAL A 236 -26.51 20.11 -4.86
C VAL A 236 -27.33 21.36 -4.57
N LEU A 237 -27.27 21.89 -3.34
CA LEU A 237 -27.96 23.13 -2.98
C LEU A 237 -27.46 24.35 -3.76
N ILE A 238 -26.15 24.43 -4.03
CA ILE A 238 -25.59 25.50 -4.87
C ILE A 238 -26.11 25.39 -6.30
N VAL A 239 -26.06 24.19 -6.89
CA VAL A 239 -26.56 23.96 -8.26
C VAL A 239 -28.06 24.26 -8.36
N ALA A 240 -28.86 23.80 -7.40
CA ALA A 240 -30.29 24.08 -7.34
C ALA A 240 -30.58 25.58 -7.19
N GLY A 241 -29.84 26.29 -6.33
CA GLY A 241 -29.97 27.74 -6.17
C GLY A 241 -29.61 28.51 -7.44
N LEU A 242 -28.56 28.09 -8.15
CA LEU A 242 -28.22 28.64 -9.46
C LEU A 242 -29.32 28.35 -10.49
N ALA A 243 -29.81 27.11 -10.58
CA ALA A 243 -30.89 26.75 -11.48
C ALA A 243 -32.16 27.57 -11.21
N ALA A 244 -32.56 27.73 -9.94
CA ALA A 244 -33.71 28.55 -9.55
C ALA A 244 -33.53 30.03 -9.94
N ARG A 245 -32.30 30.56 -9.86
CA ARG A 245 -31.98 31.93 -10.27
C ARG A 245 -32.09 32.14 -11.78
N TYR A 246 -31.67 31.17 -12.58
CA TYR A 246 -31.64 31.26 -14.05
C TYR A 246 -32.90 30.69 -14.72
N LEU A 247 -33.74 29.96 -13.98
CA LEU A 247 -35.10 29.67 -14.42
C LEU A 247 -35.84 31.01 -14.61
N PRO A 248 -36.46 31.26 -15.78
CA PRO A 248 -37.02 32.55 -16.11
C PRO A 248 -38.24 32.84 -15.25
N ALA A 249 -38.02 33.44 -14.08
CA ALA A 249 -39.08 33.95 -13.21
C ALA A 249 -39.97 34.98 -13.93
N GLN A 250 -39.48 35.58 -15.03
CA GLN A 250 -40.24 36.46 -15.91
C GLN A 250 -41.38 35.73 -16.65
N ARG A 251 -41.18 34.49 -17.13
CA ARG A 251 -42.23 33.74 -17.85
C ARG A 251 -43.33 33.20 -16.93
N LEU A 252 -43.04 33.02 -15.64
CA LEU A 252 -44.04 32.59 -14.67
C LEU A 252 -44.95 33.75 -14.25
N LYS A 253 -44.43 34.98 -14.16
CA LYS A 253 -45.25 36.19 -13.93
C LYS A 253 -46.19 36.47 -15.10
N GLU A 254 -45.72 36.39 -16.36
CA GLU A 254 -46.56 36.61 -17.54
C GLU A 254 -47.70 35.58 -17.64
N ARG A 255 -47.42 34.29 -17.45
CA ARG A 255 -48.45 33.24 -17.48
C ARG A 255 -49.49 33.30 -16.36
N ILE A 256 -49.16 33.90 -15.21
CA ILE A 256 -50.11 34.09 -14.11
C ILE A 256 -50.96 35.33 -14.34
N PHE A 257 -50.37 36.39 -14.91
CA PHE A 257 -51.11 37.61 -15.26
C PHE A 257 -52.14 37.36 -16.37
N ASP A 258 -51.79 36.58 -17.40
CA ASP A 258 -52.70 36.21 -18.50
C ASP A 258 -53.86 35.27 -18.08
N LYS A 259 -53.80 34.68 -16.87
CA LYS A 259 -54.88 33.82 -16.33
C LYS A 259 -55.80 34.53 -15.34
N LEU A 260 -55.47 35.75 -14.93
CA LEU A 260 -56.22 36.54 -13.94
C LEU A 260 -56.94 37.76 -14.54
N LEU A 261 -56.74 38.01 -15.83
CA LEU A 261 -57.48 38.96 -16.68
C LEU A 261 -58.38 38.20 -17.65
#